data_AF-A0A2U3DPB6-F1
#
_entry.id   AF-A0A2U3DPB6-F1
#
_cell.length_a   1.000
_cell.length_b   1.000
_cell.length_c   1.000
_cell.angle_alpha   90.00
_cell.angle_beta   90.00
_cell.angle_gamma   90.00
#
_symmetry.space_group_name_H-M   'P 1'
#
loop_
_entity.id
_entity.type
_entity.pdbx_description
1 polymer ?
#
loop_
_entity_poly.entity_id
_entity_poly.type
_entity_poly.pdbx_seq_one_letter_code
_entity_poly.pdbx_strand_id
1 'polypeptide(L)'
;MHARTLNDRLFLAPVEPNGLRILDIGTGTGLWPIDLADLYPGATIVGNDLSPIQPPLVPPNVKFVVDDVELDWVEPMKYDYIHCRTAAYPG
;
A
#
# COMPACT_ATOMS: atom_id res chain seq x y z
N MET A 1 4.63 -13.22 -8.27
CA MET A 1 5.40 -14.40 -7.76
C MET A 1 5.68 -14.33 -6.24
N HIS A 2 4.88 -13.61 -5.43
CA HIS A 2 5.14 -13.44 -3.97
C HIS A 2 4.07 -14.06 -3.06
N ALA A 3 2.87 -14.34 -3.57
CA ALA A 3 1.84 -15.10 -2.85
C ALA A 3 2.41 -16.44 -2.33
N ARG A 4 3.27 -17.11 -3.12
CA ARG A 4 3.84 -18.43 -2.78
C ARG A 4 4.70 -18.46 -1.51
N THR A 5 5.30 -17.35 -1.06
CA THR A 5 6.15 -17.34 0.15
C THR A 5 5.37 -17.09 1.44
N LEU A 6 4.13 -16.61 1.35
CA LEU A 6 3.25 -16.31 2.50
C LEU A 6 2.03 -17.25 2.57
N ASN A 7 2.08 -18.39 1.88
CA ASN A 7 0.95 -19.32 1.68
C ASN A 7 -0.27 -18.61 1.06
N ASP A 8 -0.02 -17.88 -0.03
CA ASP A 8 -1.00 -17.10 -0.80
C ASP A 8 -1.71 -15.98 -0.04
N ARG A 9 -1.13 -15.51 1.07
CA ARG A 9 -1.62 -14.37 1.84
C ARG A 9 -0.89 -13.07 1.45
N LEU A 10 -1.64 -11.97 1.42
CA LEU A 10 -1.10 -10.63 1.17
C LEU A 10 -0.39 -10.03 2.40
N PHE A 11 -0.78 -10.41 3.61
CA PHE A 11 -0.21 -9.92 4.87
C PHE A 11 -0.37 -10.98 5.98
N LEU A 12 0.37 -10.81 7.09
CA LEU A 12 0.33 -11.72 8.25
C LEU A 12 -0.29 -11.10 9.50
N ALA A 13 -0.52 -9.78 9.51
CA ALA A 13 -1.11 -9.09 10.64
C ALA A 13 -2.55 -9.59 10.90
N PRO A 14 -2.94 -9.85 12.16
CA PRO A 14 -4.28 -10.32 12.51
C PRO A 14 -5.28 -9.14 12.53
N VAL A 15 -5.48 -8.49 11.39
CA VAL A 15 -6.37 -7.33 11.23
C VAL A 15 -7.48 -7.66 10.24
N GLU A 16 -8.65 -7.03 10.42
CA GLU A 16 -9.73 -7.00 9.42
C GLU A 16 -9.59 -5.70 8.62
N PRO A 17 -9.17 -5.74 7.34
CA PRO A 17 -8.89 -4.52 6.57
C PRO A 17 -10.11 -3.64 6.31
N ASN A 18 -11.31 -4.21 6.26
CA ASN A 18 -12.51 -3.41 6.01
C ASN A 18 -12.73 -2.37 7.12
N GLY A 19 -12.91 -1.11 6.72
CA GLY A 19 -13.03 0.03 7.64
C GLY A 19 -11.70 0.61 8.10
N LEU A 20 -10.56 0.01 7.72
CA LEU A 20 -9.23 0.54 8.04
C LEU A 20 -8.72 1.48 6.95
N ARG A 21 -7.89 2.44 7.37
CA ARG A 21 -7.04 3.23 6.48
C ARG A 21 -5.63 2.65 6.46
N ILE A 22 -5.19 2.26 5.28
CA ILE A 22 -3.97 1.47 5.07
C ILE A 22 -2.98 2.27 4.22
N LEU A 23 -1.70 2.25 4.60
CA LEU A 23 -0.59 2.80 3.83
C LEU A 23 0.33 1.67 3.34
N ASP A 24 0.62 1.62 2.05
CA ASP A 24 1.65 0.76 1.46
C ASP A 24 2.84 1.63 1.02
N ILE A 25 3.96 1.54 1.75
CA ILE A 25 5.18 2.31 1.49
C ILE A 25 6.06 1.57 0.47
N GLY A 26 6.55 2.29 -0.54
CA GLY A 26 7.34 1.69 -1.63
C GLY A 26 6.48 0.73 -2.45
N THR A 27 5.30 1.20 -2.85
CA THR A 27 4.28 0.34 -3.48
C THR A 27 4.70 -0.23 -4.83
N GLY A 28 5.72 0.37 -5.48
CA GLY A 28 6.20 0.01 -6.79
C GLY A 28 5.07 0.08 -7.81
N THR A 29 4.78 -1.03 -8.48
CA THR A 29 3.72 -1.11 -9.50
C THR A 29 2.29 -0.99 -8.94
N GLY A 30 2.12 -1.02 -7.62
CA GLY A 30 0.81 -0.90 -6.99
C GLY A 30 -0.03 -2.18 -6.99
N LEU A 31 0.54 -3.33 -7.36
CA LEU A 31 -0.20 -4.60 -7.39
C LEU A 31 -0.77 -5.01 -6.03
N TRP A 32 0.00 -4.83 -4.96
CA TRP A 32 -0.46 -5.21 -3.60
C TRP A 32 -1.65 -4.38 -3.10
N PRO A 33 -1.65 -3.04 -3.17
CA PRO A 33 -2.82 -2.28 -2.75
C PRO A 33 -4.03 -2.52 -3.65
N ILE A 34 -3.84 -2.82 -4.93
CA ILE A 34 -4.94 -3.20 -5.84
C ILE A 34 -5.53 -4.56 -5.44
N ASP A 35 -4.69 -5.59 -5.29
CA ASP A 35 -5.14 -6.92 -4.86
C ASP A 35 -5.82 -6.87 -3.49
N LEU A 36 -5.31 -6.05 -2.56
CA LEU A 36 -5.91 -5.87 -1.24
C LEU A 36 -7.27 -5.16 -1.35
N ALA A 37 -7.39 -4.14 -2.19
CA ALA A 37 -8.63 -3.42 -2.41
C ALA A 37 -9.74 -4.29 -2.98
N ASP A 38 -9.38 -5.17 -3.93
CA ASP A 38 -10.32 -6.13 -4.53
C ASP A 38 -10.84 -7.15 -3.50
N LEU A 39 -9.98 -7.60 -2.58
CA LEU A 39 -10.37 -8.50 -1.49
C LEU A 39 -11.15 -7.81 -0.37
N TYR A 40 -10.88 -6.52 -0.13
CA TYR A 40 -11.42 -5.74 0.99
C TYR A 40 -11.94 -4.38 0.51
N PRO A 41 -13.12 -4.34 -0.14
CA PRO A 41 -13.66 -3.11 -0.74
C PRO A 41 -14.02 -2.02 0.28
N GLY A 42 -14.12 -2.36 1.58
CA GLY A 42 -14.34 -1.40 2.66
C GLY A 42 -13.06 -0.79 3.23
N ALA A 43 -11.88 -1.26 2.83
CA ALA A 43 -10.61 -0.66 3.22
C ALA A 43 -10.34 0.62 2.40
N THR A 44 -9.69 1.62 2.98
CA THR A 44 -9.14 2.77 2.24
C THR A 44 -7.64 2.63 2.14
N ILE A 45 -7.09 2.49 0.93
CA ILE A 45 -5.69 2.13 0.74
C ILE A 45 -4.95 3.24 -0.01
N VAL A 46 -3.81 3.66 0.54
CA VAL A 46 -2.90 4.63 -0.07
C VAL A 46 -1.60 3.91 -0.39
N GLY A 47 -1.21 3.87 -1.66
CA GLY A 47 0.13 3.48 -2.07
C GLY A 47 1.02 4.70 -2.21
N ASN A 48 2.20 4.67 -1.59
CA ASN A 48 3.22 5.70 -1.73
C ASN A 48 4.44 5.12 -2.47
N ASP A 49 4.99 5.90 -3.40
CA ASP A 49 6.26 5.61 -4.06
C ASP A 49 6.93 6.89 -4.57
N LEU A 50 8.24 6.88 -4.81
CA LEU A 50 8.95 8.01 -5.45
C LEU A 50 8.62 8.13 -6.93
N SER A 51 8.15 7.04 -7.56
CA SER A 51 7.91 6.98 -9.00
C SER A 51 6.42 6.81 -9.35
N PRO A 52 5.86 7.58 -10.29
CA PRO A 52 4.48 7.44 -10.78
C PRO A 52 4.34 6.31 -11.81
N ILE A 53 4.66 5.07 -11.43
CA ILE A 53 4.64 3.90 -12.34
C ILE A 53 3.36 3.06 -12.23
N GLN A 54 2.37 3.54 -11.48
CA GLN A 54 1.14 2.81 -11.18
C GLN A 54 0.10 2.99 -12.31
N PRO A 55 -0.84 2.05 -12.47
CA PRO A 55 -1.85 2.14 -13.53
C PRO A 55 -2.81 3.33 -13.33
N PRO A 56 -3.34 3.92 -14.41
CA PRO A 56 -4.22 5.08 -14.34
C PRO A 56 -5.64 4.74 -13.86
N LEU A 57 -6.06 3.48 -14.02
CA LEU A 57 -7.36 2.98 -13.56
C LEU A 57 -7.12 1.98 -12.44
N VAL A 58 -7.69 2.29 -11.27
CA VAL A 58 -7.53 1.55 -10.03
C VAL A 58 -8.90 1.37 -9.35
N PRO A 59 -9.03 0.44 -8.40
CA PRO A 59 -10.23 0.35 -7.57
C PRO A 59 -10.54 1.69 -6.88
N PRO A 60 -11.82 2.02 -6.65
CA PRO A 60 -12.23 3.33 -6.13
C PRO A 60 -11.71 3.63 -4.72
N ASN A 61 -11.29 2.60 -3.99
CA ASN A 61 -10.74 2.68 -2.64
C ASN A 61 -9.21 2.66 -2.59
N VAL A 62 -8.54 2.82 -3.75
CA VAL A 62 -7.08 2.95 -3.87
C VAL A 62 -6.71 4.35 -4.34
N LYS A 63 -5.71 4.96 -3.70
CA LYS A 63 -5.05 6.17 -4.18
C LYS A 63 -3.54 5.98 -4.21
N PHE A 64 -2.89 6.49 -5.25
CA PHE A 64 -1.43 6.58 -5.32
C PHE A 64 -0.95 8.00 -5.06
N VAL A 65 0.12 8.11 -4.28
CA VAL A 65 0.78 9.37 -3.94
C VAL A 65 2.25 9.24 -4.29
N VAL A 66 2.76 10.22 -5.02
CA VAL A 66 4.20 10.35 -5.28
C VAL A 66 4.78 11.28 -4.24
N ASP A 67 5.52 10.71 -3.29
CA ASP A 67 6.10 11.48 -2.19
C ASP A 67 7.28 10.73 -1.56
N ASP A 68 8.20 11.48 -0.95
CA ASP A 68 9.36 10.93 -0.24
C ASP A 68 9.01 10.75 1.25
N VAL A 69 8.92 9.49 1.68
CA VAL A 69 8.55 9.12 3.06
C VAL A 69 9.63 9.47 4.09
N GLU A 70 10.84 9.82 3.67
CA GLU A 70 11.92 10.27 4.55
C GLU A 70 11.82 11.77 4.87
N LEU A 71 10.96 12.51 4.17
CA LEU A 71 10.70 13.92 4.41
C LEU A 71 9.44 14.11 5.28
N ASP A 72 9.23 15.36 5.71
CA ASP A 72 8.02 15.72 6.44
C ASP A 72 6.77 15.53 5.56
N TRP A 73 5.80 14.79 6.08
CA TRP A 73 4.53 14.53 5.41
C TRP A 73 3.77 15.83 5.14
N VAL A 74 3.48 16.10 3.88
CA VAL A 74 2.73 17.30 3.45
C VAL A 74 1.34 17.37 4.09
N GLU A 75 0.68 16.22 4.22
CA GLU A 75 -0.60 16.09 4.92
C GLU A 75 -0.54 14.89 5.88
N PRO A 76 -0.28 15.13 7.18
CA PRO A 76 -0.18 14.04 8.15
C PRO A 76 -1.56 13.43 8.42
N MET A 77 -1.80 12.26 7.84
CA MET A 77 -2.98 11.44 8.07
C MET A 77 -2.65 10.24 8.95
N LYS A 78 -3.58 9.85 9.83
CA LYS A 78 -3.45 8.63 10.63
C LYS A 78 -3.79 7.40 9.77
N TYR A 79 -2.97 6.37 9.89
CA TYR A 79 -3.19 5.06 9.29
C TYR A 79 -3.33 4.01 10.40
N ASP A 80 -4.25 3.08 10.21
CA ASP A 80 -4.51 1.98 11.14
C ASP A 80 -3.56 0.80 10.88
N TYR A 81 -3.12 0.66 9.63
CA TYR A 81 -2.16 -0.36 9.21
C TYR A 81 -1.16 0.22 8.21
N ILE A 82 0.12 -0.03 8.45
CA ILE A 82 1.21 0.37 7.55
C ILE A 82 1.92 -0.91 7.09
N HIS A 83 1.96 -1.09 5.78
CA HIS A 83 2.66 -2.17 5.12
C HIS A 83 3.91 -1.62 4.43
N CYS A 84 5.04 -2.30 4.61
CA CYS A 84 6.31 -1.97 3.99
C CYS A 84 7.09 -3.27 3.76
N ARG A 85 7.57 -3.49 2.52
CA ARG A 85 8.25 -4.74 2.13
C ARG A 85 9.76 -4.57 1.99
N THR A 86 10.18 -3.45 1.40
CA THR A 86 11.59 -3.11 1.22
C THR A 86 11.71 -1.60 1.19
N ALA A 87 12.24 -1.00 2.25
CA ALA A 87 12.82 0.34 2.21
C ALA A 87 14.34 0.13 2.23
N ALA A 88 14.93 -0.10 1.06
CA ALA A 88 16.38 -0.24 0.94
C ALA A 88 16.87 0.86 -0.01
N TYR A 89 17.35 1.95 0.57
CA TYR A 89 18.17 2.91 -0.16
C TYR A 89 19.61 2.37 -0.13
N PRO A 90 20.21 1.99 -1.27
CA PRO A 90 21.66 1.90 -1.35
C PRO A 90 22.15 3.35 -1.40
N GLY A 91 22.72 3.83 -0.30
CA GLY A 91 23.27 5.18 -0.19
C GLY A 91 24.18 5.59 -1.34
#